data_AF-D1NTU0-F1
#
_entry.id   AF-D1NTU0-F1
#
_cell.length_a   1.000
_cell.length_b   1.000
_cell.length_c   1.000
_cell.angle_alpha   90.00
_cell.angle_beta   90.00
_cell.angle_gamma   90.00
#
_symmetry.space_group_name_H-M   'P 1'
#
loop_
_entity.id
_entity.type
_entity.pdbx_description
1 polymer ?
#
loop_
_entity_poly.entity_id
_entity_poly.type
_entity_poly.pdbx_seq_one_letter_code
_entity_poly.pdbx_strand_id
1 'polypeptide(L)'
;MLTLVIDTSFGSTVGFVGHAPILDADSRSHVEHLQTNIDQAAQQAGINPQDIRRIVVGRGPAPYTGLRVGLVAAKALAVATGADVLGQDDLTPNATMMRLAHLKDARVADVDFLADVPQAVNQDSANTVYATLCVNDARRKQLYFTLICEPYADEGARTVLIDMDIDAADSIVTRVNTAVAAYEAEHAGVHMVVDVAGHGAGTYADSWQAIASLGSVIDHSLLDCGAAGLEEFAACAQRDSDHSDAGVDVEPLYLRRPDVSVPNPLKHVLNHGAADKNETDGSGQANTASTNTPDANDGQAGPTDSRTTGQSHA
;
A
#
# COMPACT_ATOMS: atom_id res chain seq x y z
N MET A 1 -9.81 21.16 -13.59
CA MET A 1 -8.36 20.95 -13.78
C MET A 1 -8.18 19.49 -14.16
N LEU A 2 -7.29 19.17 -15.09
CA LEU A 2 -7.16 17.81 -15.61
C LEU A 2 -6.29 16.95 -14.68
N THR A 3 -6.92 15.96 -14.04
CA THR A 3 -6.30 15.10 -13.03
C THR A 3 -6.26 13.64 -13.49
N LEU A 4 -5.05 13.09 -13.56
CA LEU A 4 -4.80 11.67 -13.75
C LEU A 4 -4.66 10.98 -12.39
N VAL A 5 -5.29 9.83 -12.20
CA VAL A 5 -5.10 8.95 -11.05
C VAL A 5 -4.32 7.72 -11.48
N ILE A 6 -3.31 7.33 -10.70
CA ILE A 6 -2.52 6.10 -10.88
C ILE A 6 -2.44 5.41 -9.53
N ASP A 7 -3.01 4.23 -9.38
CA ASP A 7 -2.75 3.36 -8.24
C ASP A 7 -2.18 2.02 -8.70
N THR A 8 -1.20 1.49 -7.97
CA THR A 8 -0.57 0.19 -8.20
C THR A 8 -0.40 -0.61 -6.91
N SER A 9 -1.29 -0.37 -5.93
CA SER A 9 -1.18 -0.91 -4.56
C SER A 9 -1.65 -2.36 -4.41
N PHE A 10 -2.71 -2.73 -5.14
CA PHE A 10 -3.27 -4.10 -5.17
C PHE A 10 -3.21 -4.68 -6.58
N GLY A 11 -3.97 -4.10 -7.50
CA GLY A 11 -3.85 -4.25 -8.95
C GLY A 11 -3.26 -2.97 -9.55
N SER A 12 -3.72 -2.58 -10.74
CA SER A 12 -3.52 -1.23 -11.28
C SER A 12 -4.86 -0.58 -11.58
N THR A 13 -5.01 0.66 -11.13
CA THR A 13 -6.11 1.55 -11.50
C THR A 13 -5.52 2.79 -12.15
N VAL A 14 -5.91 3.06 -13.39
CA VAL A 14 -5.49 4.26 -14.12
C VAL A 14 -6.70 4.93 -14.73
N GLY A 15 -6.85 6.23 -14.52
CA GLY A 15 -7.91 6.97 -15.19
C GLY A 15 -7.89 8.47 -14.94
N PHE A 16 -8.69 9.17 -15.72
CA PHE A 16 -8.88 10.61 -15.56
C PHE A 16 -10.16 10.87 -14.78
N VAL A 17 -10.10 11.80 -13.81
CA VAL A 17 -11.29 12.21 -13.04
C VAL A 17 -12.40 12.64 -14.01
N GLY A 18 -13.62 12.11 -13.78
CA GLY A 18 -14.77 12.31 -14.66
C GLY A 18 -14.91 11.28 -15.80
N HIS A 19 -14.00 10.31 -15.90
CA HIS A 19 -14.02 9.24 -16.90
C HIS A 19 -13.90 7.86 -16.24
N ALA A 20 -14.34 6.82 -16.95
CA ALA A 20 -14.19 5.44 -16.48
C ALA A 20 -12.69 5.06 -16.37
N PRO A 21 -12.25 4.43 -15.28
CA PRO A 21 -10.89 3.93 -15.15
C PRO A 21 -10.64 2.68 -15.99
N ILE A 22 -9.37 2.40 -16.22
CA ILE A 22 -8.86 1.09 -16.61
C ILE A 22 -8.40 0.39 -15.34
N LEU A 23 -9.00 -0.78 -15.09
CA LEU A 23 -8.70 -1.64 -13.95
C LEU A 23 -7.98 -2.89 -14.46
N ASP A 24 -6.83 -3.19 -13.87
CA ASP A 24 -6.09 -4.44 -14.08
C ASP A 24 -5.90 -5.14 -12.72
N ALA A 25 -6.64 -6.22 -12.51
CA ALA A 25 -6.60 -6.96 -11.25
C ALA A 25 -5.35 -7.85 -11.11
N ASP A 26 -4.53 -8.01 -12.16
CA ASP A 26 -3.34 -8.87 -12.09
C ASP A 26 -2.13 -8.16 -11.45
N SER A 27 -1.98 -8.38 -10.13
CA SER A 27 -0.85 -7.90 -9.34
C SER A 27 0.54 -8.36 -9.84
N ARG A 28 0.65 -9.29 -10.80
CA ARG A 28 1.94 -9.77 -11.35
C ARG A 28 2.34 -9.13 -12.66
N SER A 29 1.38 -8.73 -13.49
CA SER A 29 1.65 -8.18 -14.84
C SER A 29 1.27 -6.70 -14.99
N HIS A 30 0.51 -6.12 -14.05
CA HIS A 30 0.08 -4.72 -14.12
C HIS A 30 1.22 -3.71 -14.32
N VAL A 31 2.43 -4.02 -13.84
CA VAL A 31 3.63 -3.22 -14.03
C VAL A 31 3.99 -3.06 -15.50
N GLU A 32 3.85 -4.13 -16.29
CA GLU A 32 4.18 -4.14 -17.71
C GLU A 32 3.13 -3.39 -18.54
N HIS A 33 1.88 -3.36 -18.07
CA HIS A 33 0.76 -2.71 -18.76
C HIS A 33 0.56 -1.24 -18.40
N LEU A 34 1.20 -0.74 -17.34
CA LEU A 34 0.88 0.59 -16.79
C LEU A 34 0.94 1.71 -17.85
N GLN A 35 1.99 1.73 -18.67
CA GLN A 35 2.12 2.73 -19.74
C GLN A 35 0.98 2.61 -20.76
N THR A 36 0.68 1.39 -21.20
CA THR A 36 -0.43 1.12 -22.13
C THR A 36 -1.78 1.51 -21.55
N ASN A 37 -1.99 1.27 -20.25
CA ASN A 37 -3.22 1.67 -19.56
C ASN A 37 -3.34 3.20 -19.49
N ILE A 38 -2.26 3.93 -19.23
CA ILE A 38 -2.27 5.40 -19.26
C ILE A 38 -2.63 5.92 -20.67
N ASP A 39 -2.01 5.37 -21.70
CA ASP A 39 -2.30 5.75 -23.09
C ASP A 39 -3.76 5.45 -23.48
N GLN A 40 -4.27 4.29 -23.09
CA GLN A 40 -5.65 3.89 -23.37
C GLN A 40 -6.65 4.76 -22.59
N ALA A 41 -6.38 5.09 -21.32
CA ALA A 41 -7.24 5.97 -20.53
C ALA A 41 -7.31 7.37 -21.17
N ALA A 42 -6.18 7.89 -21.64
CA ALA A 42 -6.12 9.18 -22.33
C ALA A 42 -6.92 9.15 -23.64
N GLN A 43 -6.78 8.08 -24.43
CA GLN A 43 -7.54 7.91 -25.67
C GLN A 43 -9.06 7.81 -25.41
N GLN A 44 -9.49 7.02 -24.44
CA GLN A 44 -10.91 6.86 -24.08
C GLN A 44 -11.52 8.17 -23.58
N ALA A 45 -10.75 8.97 -22.84
CA ALA A 45 -11.19 10.27 -22.35
C ALA A 45 -11.07 11.40 -23.38
N GLY A 46 -10.42 11.17 -24.53
CA GLY A 46 -10.15 12.20 -25.54
C GLY A 46 -9.17 13.27 -25.05
N ILE A 47 -8.28 12.90 -24.14
CA ILE A 47 -7.35 13.80 -23.45
C ILE A 47 -5.97 13.70 -24.09
N ASN A 48 -5.34 14.85 -24.33
CA ASN A 48 -3.92 14.88 -24.67
C ASN A 48 -3.09 14.77 -23.36
N PRO A 49 -2.15 13.81 -23.24
CA PRO A 49 -1.31 13.70 -22.04
C PRO A 49 -0.55 14.98 -21.67
N GLN A 50 -0.26 15.87 -22.63
CA GLN A 50 0.39 17.16 -22.36
C GLN A 50 -0.50 18.15 -21.60
N ASP A 51 -1.81 17.92 -21.56
CA ASP A 51 -2.74 18.79 -20.85
C ASP A 51 -2.87 18.43 -19.36
N ILE A 52 -2.25 17.33 -18.91
CA ILE A 52 -2.28 16.88 -17.52
C ILE A 52 -1.73 17.98 -16.62
N ARG A 53 -2.53 18.40 -15.64
CA ARG A 53 -2.14 19.44 -14.67
C ARG A 53 -1.90 18.90 -13.27
N ARG A 54 -2.47 17.74 -12.98
CA ARG A 54 -2.26 17.04 -11.71
C ARG A 54 -2.23 15.54 -11.91
N ILE A 55 -1.39 14.87 -11.13
CA ILE A 55 -1.35 13.43 -10.98
C ILE A 55 -1.60 13.11 -9.52
N VAL A 56 -2.57 12.23 -9.23
CA VAL A 56 -2.78 11.65 -7.91
C VAL A 56 -2.28 10.21 -7.98
N VAL A 57 -1.38 9.83 -7.08
CA VAL A 57 -0.75 8.51 -7.09
C VAL A 57 -0.94 7.78 -5.77
N GLY A 58 -1.33 6.50 -5.84
CA GLY A 58 -1.36 5.62 -4.68
C GLY A 58 0.03 5.48 -4.07
N ARG A 59 0.15 5.74 -2.76
CA ARG A 59 1.44 5.65 -2.04
C ARG A 59 1.53 4.43 -1.13
N GLY A 60 0.59 3.49 -1.20
CA GLY A 60 0.52 2.33 -0.34
C GLY A 60 -0.44 2.51 0.83
N PRO A 61 -0.51 1.54 1.74
CA PRO A 61 0.46 0.46 1.93
C PRO A 61 0.29 -0.68 0.93
N ALA A 62 1.42 -1.15 0.40
CA ALA A 62 1.45 -2.18 -0.64
C ALA A 62 2.81 -2.91 -0.70
N PRO A 63 2.89 -4.07 -1.36
CA PRO A 63 4.17 -4.72 -1.68
C PRO A 63 5.10 -3.83 -2.52
N TYR A 64 6.42 -3.91 -2.24
CA TYR A 64 7.45 -3.03 -2.82
C TYR A 64 7.40 -2.83 -4.34
N THR A 65 7.26 -3.92 -5.11
CA THR A 65 7.48 -3.86 -6.56
C THR A 65 6.37 -3.10 -7.28
N GLY A 66 5.10 -3.36 -6.95
CA GLY A 66 3.95 -2.69 -7.57
C GLY A 66 3.93 -1.20 -7.25
N LEU A 67 4.12 -0.86 -5.97
CA LEU A 67 4.04 0.53 -5.50
C LEU A 67 5.07 1.47 -6.16
N ARG A 68 6.32 1.01 -6.34
CA ARG A 68 7.37 1.84 -6.95
C ARG A 68 7.09 2.18 -8.40
N VAL A 69 6.41 1.30 -9.13
CA VAL A 69 6.17 1.48 -10.55
C VAL A 69 5.20 2.64 -10.77
N GLY A 70 4.07 2.66 -10.04
CA GLY A 70 3.11 3.77 -10.07
C GLY A 70 3.75 5.10 -9.67
N LEU A 71 4.49 5.14 -8.56
CA LEU A 71 5.18 6.34 -8.08
C LEU A 71 6.23 6.87 -9.06
N VAL A 72 7.02 6.01 -9.69
CA VAL A 72 8.02 6.42 -10.68
C VAL A 72 7.36 6.91 -11.96
N ALA A 73 6.30 6.24 -12.42
CA ALA A 73 5.54 6.67 -13.59
C ALA A 73 4.90 8.04 -13.37
N ALA A 74 4.27 8.26 -12.21
CA ALA A 74 3.70 9.55 -11.83
C ALA A 74 4.75 10.67 -11.83
N LYS A 75 5.92 10.42 -11.19
CA LYS A 75 7.04 11.38 -11.16
C LYS A 75 7.58 11.68 -12.56
N ALA A 76 7.73 10.67 -13.41
CA ALA A 76 8.21 10.86 -14.78
C ALA A 76 7.22 11.67 -15.64
N LEU A 77 5.93 11.38 -15.54
CA LEU A 77 4.88 12.15 -16.22
C LEU A 77 4.82 13.59 -15.73
N ALA A 78 4.96 13.82 -14.42
CA ALA A 78 5.03 15.16 -13.86
C ALA A 78 6.21 15.96 -14.42
N VAL A 79 7.39 15.35 -14.53
CA VAL A 79 8.56 15.98 -15.17
C VAL A 79 8.28 16.31 -16.63
N ALA A 80 7.58 15.44 -17.36
CA ALA A 80 7.29 15.63 -18.78
C ALA A 80 6.19 16.68 -19.05
N THR A 81 5.23 16.85 -18.14
CA THR A 81 4.02 17.68 -18.34
C THR A 81 4.02 18.98 -17.52
N GLY A 82 4.84 19.05 -16.46
CA GLY A 82 4.80 20.11 -15.46
C GLY A 82 3.63 19.98 -14.47
N ALA A 83 2.99 18.80 -14.39
CA ALA A 83 1.88 18.56 -13.48
C ALA A 83 2.31 18.48 -12.01
N ASP A 84 1.43 18.94 -11.11
CA ASP A 84 1.57 18.71 -9.67
C ASP A 84 1.33 17.23 -9.35
N VAL A 85 2.06 16.67 -8.38
CA VAL A 85 1.84 15.29 -7.92
C VAL A 85 1.33 15.28 -6.49
N LEU A 86 0.17 14.66 -6.29
CA LEU A 86 -0.35 14.32 -4.97
C LEU A 86 -0.20 12.83 -4.72
N GLY A 87 0.17 12.44 -3.49
CA GLY A 87 0.12 11.04 -3.09
C GLY A 87 -1.05 10.79 -2.15
N GLN A 88 -1.74 9.67 -2.28
CA GLN A 88 -2.87 9.26 -1.44
C GLN A 88 -2.64 7.84 -0.93
N ASP A 89 -2.87 7.60 0.36
CA ASP A 89 -2.84 6.23 0.87
C ASP A 89 -4.08 5.45 0.43
N ASP A 90 -3.94 4.13 0.28
CA ASP A 90 -4.96 3.30 -0.38
C ASP A 90 -6.03 2.76 0.60
N LEU A 91 -5.86 2.98 1.90
CA LEU A 91 -6.79 2.49 2.92
C LEU A 91 -7.81 3.55 3.31
N THR A 92 -7.35 4.76 3.64
CA THR A 92 -8.18 5.86 4.11
C THR A 92 -9.38 6.17 3.21
N PRO A 93 -9.27 6.16 1.86
CA PRO A 93 -10.40 6.43 0.99
C PRO A 93 -11.54 5.39 1.09
N ASN A 94 -11.27 4.19 1.62
CA ASN A 94 -12.32 3.18 1.84
C ASN A 94 -13.27 3.59 2.98
N ALA A 95 -12.84 4.40 3.95
CA ALA A 95 -13.74 5.00 4.94
C ALA A 95 -14.70 5.99 4.27
N THR A 96 -14.19 6.80 3.33
CA THR A 96 -15.03 7.71 2.54
C THR A 96 -16.02 6.94 1.67
N MET A 97 -15.61 5.82 1.05
CA MET A 97 -16.52 4.93 0.30
C MET A 97 -17.69 4.47 1.17
N MET A 98 -17.40 3.93 2.37
CA MET A 98 -18.44 3.47 3.29
C MET A 98 -19.35 4.61 3.74
N ARG A 99 -18.78 5.79 4.03
CA ARG A 99 -19.57 6.98 4.35
C ARG A 99 -20.55 7.35 3.23
N LEU A 100 -20.11 7.36 1.98
CA LEU A 100 -20.99 7.64 0.83
C LEU A 100 -22.11 6.60 0.71
N ALA A 101 -21.79 5.32 0.93
CA ALA A 101 -22.76 4.23 0.89
C ALA A 101 -23.83 4.36 1.98
N HIS A 102 -23.42 4.65 3.23
CA HIS A 102 -24.35 4.88 4.35
C HIS A 102 -25.22 6.12 4.16
N LEU A 103 -24.70 7.16 3.52
CA LEU A 103 -25.46 8.36 3.17
C LEU A 103 -26.37 8.18 1.96
N LYS A 104 -26.28 7.03 1.26
CA LYS A 104 -26.94 6.77 -0.03
C LYS A 104 -26.66 7.89 -1.03
N ASP A 105 -25.39 8.30 -1.08
CA ASP A 105 -24.92 9.36 -1.97
C ASP A 105 -25.13 8.95 -3.43
N ALA A 106 -25.63 9.88 -4.24
CA ALA A 106 -25.95 9.64 -5.64
C ALA A 106 -24.73 9.19 -6.47
N ARG A 107 -23.50 9.57 -6.06
CA ARG A 107 -22.25 9.19 -6.74
C ARG A 107 -22.00 7.67 -6.73
N VAL A 108 -22.50 6.97 -5.71
CA VAL A 108 -22.29 5.52 -5.53
C VAL A 108 -23.61 4.73 -5.59
N ALA A 109 -24.71 5.36 -6.01
CA ALA A 109 -26.02 4.72 -6.02
C ALA A 109 -26.12 3.51 -6.97
N ASP A 110 -25.35 3.53 -8.06
CA ASP A 110 -25.33 2.46 -9.07
C ASP A 110 -24.18 1.45 -8.84
N VAL A 111 -23.53 1.48 -7.67
CA VAL A 111 -22.44 0.55 -7.32
C VAL A 111 -23.02 -0.68 -6.63
N ASP A 112 -23.12 -1.79 -7.36
CA ASP A 112 -23.79 -3.02 -6.93
C ASP A 112 -23.30 -3.55 -5.57
N PHE A 113 -21.99 -3.58 -5.33
CA PHE A 113 -21.43 -4.11 -4.08
C PHE A 113 -21.71 -3.23 -2.85
N LEU A 114 -22.23 -2.01 -3.04
CA LEU A 114 -22.64 -1.11 -1.96
C LEU A 114 -24.17 -1.07 -1.76
N ALA A 115 -24.94 -1.79 -2.59
CA ALA A 115 -26.41 -1.71 -2.58
C ALA A 115 -27.00 -2.08 -1.21
N ASP A 116 -26.44 -3.12 -0.57
CA ASP A 116 -26.91 -3.68 0.69
C ASP A 116 -26.37 -2.96 1.94
N VAL A 117 -25.48 -1.97 1.78
CA VAL A 117 -24.99 -1.18 2.92
C VAL A 117 -26.17 -0.41 3.54
N PRO A 118 -26.43 -0.53 4.86
CA PRO A 118 -27.59 0.10 5.47
C PRO A 118 -27.49 1.63 5.42
N GLN A 119 -28.61 2.31 5.19
CA GLN A 119 -28.62 3.76 5.31
C GLN A 119 -28.44 4.16 6.77
N ALA A 120 -27.55 5.12 7.05
CA ALA A 120 -27.46 5.72 8.38
C ALA A 120 -28.72 6.54 8.65
N VAL A 121 -29.65 6.01 9.46
CA VAL A 121 -30.93 6.65 9.77
C VAL A 121 -30.74 7.68 10.89
N ASN A 122 -30.99 8.95 10.59
CA ASN A 122 -30.87 10.06 11.55
C ASN A 122 -32.00 10.14 12.60
N GLN A 123 -32.95 9.19 12.64
CA GLN A 123 -34.24 9.41 13.31
C GLN A 123 -34.60 8.51 14.50
N ASP A 124 -33.87 7.42 14.80
CA ASP A 124 -34.16 6.60 16.01
C ASP A 124 -32.92 6.17 16.83
N SER A 125 -31.69 6.35 16.32
CA SER A 125 -30.44 5.99 17.00
C SER A 125 -29.47 7.17 17.05
N ALA A 126 -29.80 8.22 17.82
CA ALA A 126 -29.01 9.46 17.94
C ALA A 126 -27.57 9.28 18.47
N ASN A 127 -27.11 8.03 18.65
CA ASN A 127 -25.80 7.69 19.16
C ASN A 127 -25.08 6.57 18.38
N THR A 128 -25.61 6.10 17.25
CA THR A 128 -24.86 5.14 16.43
C THR A 128 -23.81 5.87 15.60
N VAL A 129 -22.56 5.48 15.76
CA VAL A 129 -21.42 5.98 14.98
C VAL A 129 -20.85 4.83 14.17
N TYR A 130 -20.49 5.09 12.92
CA TYR A 130 -19.87 4.09 12.06
C TYR A 130 -18.37 4.36 11.98
N ALA A 131 -17.59 3.30 12.17
CA ALA A 131 -16.17 3.28 11.87
C ALA A 131 -15.91 2.24 10.77
N THR A 132 -14.89 2.49 9.96
CA THR A 132 -14.47 1.58 8.90
C THR A 132 -13.08 1.06 9.22
N LEU A 133 -12.99 -0.25 9.41
CA LEU A 133 -11.74 -1.00 9.35
C LEU A 133 -11.36 -1.13 7.88
N CYS A 134 -10.48 -0.23 7.43
CA CYS A 134 -9.98 -0.23 6.07
C CYS A 134 -8.85 -1.26 5.98
N VAL A 135 -8.94 -2.21 5.04
CA VAL A 135 -7.96 -3.29 4.88
C VAL A 135 -7.46 -3.42 3.45
N ASN A 136 -6.25 -3.94 3.29
CA ASN A 136 -5.74 -4.44 2.02
C ASN A 136 -4.93 -5.72 2.26
N ASP A 137 -5.07 -6.73 1.40
CA ASP A 137 -4.35 -7.99 1.54
C ASP A 137 -2.84 -7.77 1.55
N ALA A 138 -2.17 -8.43 2.48
CA ALA A 138 -0.73 -8.44 2.59
C ALA A 138 -0.20 -9.88 2.55
N ARG A 139 1.08 -10.03 2.23
CA ARG A 139 1.72 -11.35 2.18
C ARG A 139 1.64 -12.09 3.53
N ARG A 140 1.77 -13.42 3.50
CA ARG A 140 1.89 -14.28 4.70
C ARG A 140 0.67 -14.22 5.63
N LYS A 141 -0.54 -14.17 5.08
CA LYS A 141 -1.81 -14.19 5.83
C LYS A 141 -1.95 -13.01 6.80
N GLN A 142 -1.55 -11.83 6.36
CA GLN A 142 -1.68 -10.58 7.10
C GLN A 142 -2.40 -9.57 6.23
N LEU A 143 -2.89 -8.50 6.83
CA LEU A 143 -3.53 -7.38 6.14
C LEU A 143 -2.84 -6.09 6.55
N TYR A 144 -2.66 -5.18 5.61
CA TYR A 144 -2.49 -3.78 5.96
C TYR A 144 -3.83 -3.24 6.43
N PHE A 145 -3.86 -2.45 7.47
CA PHE A 145 -5.12 -1.94 8.00
C PHE A 145 -4.99 -0.60 8.72
N THR A 146 -6.11 0.10 8.85
CA THR A 146 -6.33 1.27 9.71
C THR A 146 -7.79 1.26 10.15
N LEU A 147 -8.11 1.80 11.33
CA LEU A 147 -9.49 1.95 11.80
C LEU A 147 -9.83 3.44 11.87
N ILE A 148 -10.82 3.86 11.08
CA ILE A 148 -11.18 5.27 10.93
C ILE A 148 -12.64 5.47 11.28
N CYS A 149 -12.92 6.47 12.09
CA CYS A 149 -14.26 6.97 12.38
C CYS A 149 -14.48 8.29 11.63
N GLU A 150 -15.51 8.34 10.77
CA GLU A 150 -15.94 9.56 10.06
C GLU A 150 -17.41 9.84 10.41
N PRO A 151 -17.70 10.65 11.45
CA PRO A 151 -19.06 10.95 11.87
C PRO A 151 -19.86 11.62 10.74
N TYR A 152 -21.08 11.15 10.48
CA TYR A 152 -21.91 11.70 9.41
C TYR A 152 -22.44 13.10 9.68
N ALA A 153 -22.57 13.47 10.95
CA ALA A 153 -23.10 14.77 11.39
C ALA A 153 -22.11 15.93 11.23
N ASP A 154 -20.81 15.64 11.05
CA ASP A 154 -19.75 16.65 10.98
C ASP A 154 -18.88 16.42 9.74
N GLU A 155 -19.12 17.22 8.69
CA GLU A 155 -18.34 17.17 7.45
C GLU A 155 -16.88 17.56 7.71
N GLY A 156 -16.01 16.55 7.85
CA GLY A 156 -14.56 16.71 7.91
C GLY A 156 -13.89 16.24 9.19
N ALA A 157 -14.65 15.85 10.23
CA ALA A 157 -14.10 15.34 11.49
C ALA A 157 -13.67 13.86 11.38
N ARG A 158 -12.62 13.57 10.60
CA ARG A 158 -12.02 12.22 10.56
C ARG A 158 -11.22 11.97 11.84
N THR A 159 -11.50 10.87 12.52
CA THR A 159 -10.71 10.38 13.66
C THR A 159 -10.09 9.03 13.33
N VAL A 160 -8.76 8.93 13.38
CA VAL A 160 -8.05 7.65 13.28
C VAL A 160 -8.03 7.01 14.67
N LEU A 161 -8.72 5.87 14.82
CA LEU A 161 -8.80 5.12 16.08
C LEU A 161 -7.68 4.11 16.23
N ILE A 162 -7.19 3.58 15.10
CA ILE A 162 -5.98 2.74 15.05
C ILE A 162 -5.16 3.22 13.86
N ASP A 163 -3.93 3.66 14.12
CA ASP A 163 -2.99 4.04 13.08
C ASP A 163 -2.74 2.90 12.10
N MET A 164 -2.32 3.28 10.90
CA MET A 164 -2.03 2.34 9.84
C MET A 164 -0.92 1.36 10.24
N ASP A 165 -1.21 0.06 10.13
CA ASP A 165 -0.30 -1.01 10.57
C ASP A 165 -0.52 -2.30 9.74
N ILE A 166 0.19 -3.37 10.08
CA ILE A 166 0.07 -4.68 9.46
C ILE A 166 -0.01 -5.79 10.50
N ASP A 167 -1.03 -6.65 10.41
CA ASP A 167 -1.17 -7.79 11.31
C ASP A 167 -2.06 -8.91 10.72
N ALA A 168 -2.18 -10.04 11.42
CA ALA A 168 -3.12 -11.11 11.10
C ALA A 168 -4.55 -10.73 11.52
N ALA A 169 -5.56 -11.23 10.79
CA ALA A 169 -6.97 -10.87 10.99
C ALA A 169 -7.43 -10.99 12.46
N ASP A 170 -7.15 -12.10 13.15
CA ASP A 170 -7.59 -12.30 14.53
C ASP A 170 -6.94 -11.30 15.52
N SER A 171 -5.68 -10.92 15.28
CA SER A 171 -5.00 -9.87 16.03
C SER A 171 -5.63 -8.51 15.79
N ILE A 172 -5.99 -8.21 14.52
CA ILE A 172 -6.68 -6.98 14.13
C ILE A 172 -8.03 -6.88 14.86
N VAL A 173 -8.83 -7.95 14.88
CA VAL A 173 -10.11 -8.00 15.60
C VAL A 173 -9.95 -7.63 17.07
N THR A 174 -8.92 -8.18 17.72
CA THR A 174 -8.65 -7.88 19.14
C THR A 174 -8.35 -6.39 19.36
N ARG A 175 -7.56 -5.79 18.46
CA ARG A 175 -7.23 -4.35 18.50
C ARG A 175 -8.46 -3.48 18.22
N VAL A 176 -9.27 -3.86 17.25
CA VAL A 176 -10.53 -3.18 16.89
C VAL A 176 -11.49 -3.17 18.07
N ASN A 177 -11.77 -4.32 18.68
CA ASN A 177 -12.66 -4.40 19.85
C ASN A 177 -12.14 -3.55 21.02
N THR A 178 -10.81 -3.49 21.20
CA THR A 178 -10.20 -2.63 22.23
C THR A 178 -10.40 -1.15 21.93
N ALA A 179 -10.16 -0.72 20.69
CA ALA A 179 -10.34 0.67 20.27
C ALA A 179 -11.82 1.10 20.32
N VAL A 180 -12.74 0.23 19.92
CA VAL A 180 -14.19 0.44 20.01
C VAL A 180 -14.60 0.68 21.47
N ALA A 181 -14.21 -0.22 22.37
CA ALA A 181 -14.56 -0.11 23.78
C ALA A 181 -13.98 1.16 24.43
N ALA A 182 -12.77 1.57 24.05
CA ALA A 182 -12.17 2.82 24.51
C ALA A 182 -12.96 4.04 24.01
N TYR A 183 -13.32 4.07 22.72
CA TYR A 183 -14.09 5.17 22.13
C TYR A 183 -15.48 5.30 22.78
N GLU A 184 -16.22 4.21 22.95
CA GLU A 184 -17.53 4.21 23.60
C GLU A 184 -17.45 4.62 25.09
N ALA A 185 -16.37 4.28 25.79
CA ALA A 185 -16.16 4.70 27.18
C ALA A 185 -15.93 6.22 27.32
N GLU A 186 -15.29 6.84 26.32
CA GLU A 186 -15.05 8.29 26.27
C GLU A 186 -16.27 9.08 25.77
N HIS A 187 -17.15 8.45 24.98
CA HIS A 187 -18.30 9.08 24.36
C HIS A 187 -19.60 8.49 24.89
N ALA A 188 -20.04 8.98 26.06
CA ALA A 188 -21.18 8.44 26.79
C ALA A 188 -22.45 8.29 25.93
N GLY A 189 -22.90 7.03 25.82
CA GLY A 189 -24.10 6.64 25.11
C GLY A 189 -23.88 6.31 23.63
N VAL A 190 -22.72 6.63 23.05
CA VAL A 190 -22.38 6.25 21.68
C VAL A 190 -22.29 4.73 21.57
N HIS A 191 -22.81 4.20 20.47
CA HIS A 191 -22.64 2.82 20.07
C HIS A 191 -21.97 2.77 18.70
N MET A 192 -20.80 2.13 18.62
CA MET A 192 -20.06 2.06 17.37
C MET A 192 -20.38 0.78 16.60
N VAL A 193 -20.63 0.92 15.30
CA VAL A 193 -20.69 -0.17 14.33
C VAL A 193 -19.42 -0.12 13.49
N VAL A 194 -18.81 -1.28 13.23
CA VAL A 194 -17.56 -1.37 12.47
C VAL A 194 -17.80 -2.09 11.16
N ASP A 195 -17.75 -1.36 10.05
CA ASP A 195 -17.66 -1.94 8.72
C ASP A 195 -16.21 -2.35 8.42
N VAL A 196 -16.04 -3.37 7.57
CA VAL A 196 -14.73 -3.79 7.06
C VAL A 196 -14.73 -3.59 5.55
N ALA A 197 -13.79 -2.80 5.03
CA ALA A 197 -13.78 -2.44 3.61
C ALA A 197 -12.37 -2.47 3.01
N GLY A 198 -12.28 -2.97 1.78
CA GLY A 198 -11.05 -3.03 0.99
C GLY A 198 -10.66 -4.44 0.60
N HIS A 199 -9.76 -4.55 -0.38
CA HIS A 199 -9.37 -5.84 -0.95
C HIS A 199 -8.78 -6.79 0.10
N GLY A 200 -9.25 -8.03 0.10
CA GLY A 200 -8.87 -9.03 1.09
C GLY A 200 -9.84 -9.13 2.26
N ALA A 201 -10.75 -8.18 2.45
CA ALA A 201 -11.78 -8.26 3.50
C ALA A 201 -12.59 -9.57 3.40
N GLY A 202 -12.97 -9.98 2.18
CA GLY A 202 -13.76 -11.20 1.95
C GLY A 202 -13.01 -12.48 2.30
N THR A 203 -11.68 -12.49 2.15
CA THR A 203 -10.83 -13.66 2.44
C THR A 203 -10.84 -14.04 3.93
N TYR A 204 -11.07 -13.06 4.82
CA TYR A 204 -11.03 -13.24 6.28
C TYR A 204 -12.40 -12.99 6.93
N ALA A 205 -13.50 -13.15 6.18
CA ALA A 205 -14.87 -12.89 6.64
C ALA A 205 -15.24 -13.60 7.96
N ASP A 206 -14.73 -14.82 8.16
CA ASP A 206 -14.95 -15.61 9.38
C ASP A 206 -14.29 -14.96 10.61
N SER A 207 -13.09 -14.40 10.48
CA SER A 207 -12.40 -13.69 11.56
C SER A 207 -13.20 -12.44 11.99
N TRP A 208 -13.76 -11.71 11.02
CA TRP A 208 -14.51 -10.47 11.29
C TRP A 208 -15.76 -10.68 12.14
N GLN A 209 -16.33 -11.89 12.18
CA GLN A 209 -17.47 -12.22 13.04
C GLN A 209 -17.18 -12.05 14.54
N ALA A 210 -15.91 -11.97 14.94
CA ALA A 210 -15.51 -11.71 16.32
C ALA A 210 -15.40 -10.20 16.66
N ILE A 211 -15.67 -9.30 15.71
CA ILE A 211 -15.86 -7.87 15.98
C ILE A 211 -17.22 -7.68 16.67
N ALA A 212 -17.24 -7.07 17.85
CA ALA A 212 -18.41 -7.05 18.73
C ALA A 212 -19.67 -6.44 18.09
N SER A 213 -19.49 -5.42 17.25
CA SER A 213 -20.54 -4.72 16.52
C SER A 213 -20.21 -4.67 15.02
N LEU A 214 -20.01 -5.83 14.40
CA LEU A 214 -19.71 -5.92 12.97
C LEU A 214 -20.87 -5.37 12.12
N GLY A 215 -20.52 -4.48 11.19
CA GLY A 215 -21.39 -3.97 10.14
C GLY A 215 -21.23 -4.72 8.83
N SER A 216 -21.08 -3.98 7.74
CA SER A 216 -20.90 -4.50 6.39
C SER A 216 -19.47 -4.99 6.18
N VAL A 217 -19.30 -6.04 5.37
CA VAL A 217 -17.98 -6.50 4.92
C VAL A 217 -17.92 -6.37 3.40
N ILE A 218 -17.10 -5.45 2.90
CA ILE A 218 -16.98 -5.09 1.49
C ILE A 218 -15.59 -5.45 0.98
N ASP A 219 -15.49 -6.45 0.10
CA ASP A 219 -14.23 -6.91 -0.51
C ASP A 219 -13.85 -6.10 -1.76
N HIS A 220 -14.06 -4.79 -1.70
CA HIS A 220 -13.80 -3.82 -2.74
C HIS A 220 -13.24 -2.54 -2.13
N SER A 221 -12.47 -1.79 -2.91
CA SER A 221 -11.92 -0.49 -2.59
C SER A 221 -12.73 0.64 -3.21
N LEU A 222 -12.48 1.87 -2.77
CA LEU A 222 -13.06 3.07 -3.39
C LEU A 222 -12.79 3.12 -4.90
N LEU A 223 -11.60 2.71 -5.35
CA LEU A 223 -11.21 2.75 -6.77
C LEU A 223 -12.03 1.80 -7.65
N ASP A 224 -12.70 0.81 -7.06
CA ASP A 224 -13.63 -0.09 -7.76
C ASP A 224 -14.99 0.56 -8.04
N CYS A 225 -15.26 1.76 -7.48
CA CYS A 225 -16.46 2.55 -7.74
C CYS A 225 -16.41 3.32 -9.09
N GLY A 226 -15.49 2.96 -9.99
CA GLY A 226 -15.38 3.56 -11.32
C GLY A 226 -15.02 5.04 -11.28
N ALA A 227 -15.69 5.85 -12.10
CA ALA A 227 -15.41 7.29 -12.23
C ALA A 227 -15.60 8.05 -10.91
N ALA A 228 -16.62 7.69 -10.12
CA ALA A 228 -16.85 8.26 -8.80
C ALA A 228 -15.71 7.91 -7.82
N GLY A 229 -15.21 6.68 -7.90
CA GLY A 229 -14.05 6.24 -7.13
C GLY A 229 -12.80 7.09 -7.40
N LEU A 230 -12.50 7.35 -8.68
CA LEU A 230 -11.38 8.22 -9.08
C LEU A 230 -11.52 9.64 -8.55
N GLU A 231 -12.72 10.21 -8.67
CA GLU A 231 -13.01 11.57 -8.21
C GLU A 231 -12.80 11.71 -6.71
N GLU A 232 -13.34 10.76 -5.93
CA GLU A 232 -13.19 10.77 -4.47
C GLU A 232 -11.76 10.47 -4.01
N PHE A 233 -11.05 9.58 -4.69
CA PHE A 233 -9.63 9.33 -4.40
C PHE A 233 -8.79 10.59 -4.60
N ALA A 234 -9.03 11.32 -5.70
CA ALA A 234 -8.38 12.60 -5.95
C ALA A 234 -8.79 13.70 -4.94
N ALA A 235 -10.06 13.68 -4.50
CA ALA A 235 -10.56 14.62 -3.49
C ALA A 235 -9.94 14.34 -2.10
N CYS A 236 -9.77 13.07 -1.71
CA CYS A 236 -9.03 12.68 -0.51
C CYS A 236 -7.60 13.24 -0.56
N ALA A 237 -6.90 13.04 -1.68
CA ALA A 237 -5.52 13.50 -1.84
C ALA A 237 -5.38 15.02 -1.70
N GLN A 238 -6.36 15.76 -2.24
CA GLN A 238 -6.41 17.21 -2.10
C GLN A 238 -6.67 17.64 -0.66
N ARG A 239 -7.65 17.02 0.03
CA ARG A 239 -7.94 17.33 1.44
C ARG A 239 -6.73 17.08 2.32
N ASP A 240 -6.07 15.94 2.16
CA ASP A 240 -4.90 15.58 2.97
C ASP A 240 -3.71 16.52 2.65
N SER A 241 -3.56 16.95 1.40
CA SER A 241 -2.58 17.97 1.01
C SER A 241 -2.85 19.33 1.64
N ASP A 242 -4.10 19.77 1.75
CA ASP A 242 -4.46 21.09 2.30
C ASP A 242 -4.21 21.16 3.82
N HIS A 243 -4.21 20.02 4.50
CA HIS A 243 -3.94 19.91 5.94
C HIS A 243 -2.45 19.66 6.27
N SER A 244 -1.60 19.47 5.25
CA SER A 244 -0.15 19.27 5.41
C SER A 244 0.62 20.55 5.11
N ASP A 245 1.22 21.16 6.15
CA ASP A 245 2.13 22.31 6.01
C ASP A 245 3.42 21.97 5.22
N ALA A 246 3.72 20.69 4.98
CA ALA A 246 5.01 20.21 4.46
C ALA A 246 5.03 19.98 2.94
N GLY A 247 3.96 20.29 2.21
CA GLY A 247 3.84 19.87 0.81
C GLY A 247 3.69 18.36 0.67
N VAL A 248 3.54 17.88 -0.56
CA VAL A 248 2.91 16.57 -0.80
C VAL A 248 3.92 15.45 -0.83
N ASP A 249 3.86 14.58 0.19
CA ASP A 249 4.86 13.53 0.41
C ASP A 249 4.67 12.30 -0.49
N VAL A 250 5.12 12.29 -1.74
CA VAL A 250 5.07 11.09 -2.59
C VAL A 250 6.09 9.99 -2.20
N GLU A 251 6.40 9.88 -0.91
CA GLU A 251 7.17 8.79 -0.33
C GLU A 251 6.27 7.56 -0.13
N PRO A 252 6.73 6.36 -0.55
CA PRO A 252 5.99 5.13 -0.36
C PRO A 252 5.81 4.76 1.12
N LEU A 253 4.59 4.38 1.49
CA LEU A 253 4.23 3.85 2.80
C LEU A 253 4.58 2.36 2.91
N TYR A 254 5.84 2.07 3.20
CA TYR A 254 6.30 0.71 3.46
C TYR A 254 6.13 0.31 4.92
N LEU A 255 5.03 -0.40 5.22
CA LEU A 255 4.81 -0.99 6.56
C LEU A 255 5.52 -2.33 6.76
N ARG A 256 6.17 -2.84 5.72
CA ARG A 256 7.05 -4.01 5.77
C ARG A 256 8.41 -3.66 5.20
N ARG A 257 9.47 -4.32 5.69
CA ARG A 257 10.78 -4.31 5.02
C ARG A 257 10.74 -5.18 3.75
N PRO A 258 11.54 -4.89 2.72
CA PRO A 258 11.55 -5.72 1.51
C PRO A 258 12.02 -7.12 1.89
N ASP A 259 11.39 -8.15 1.32
CA ASP A 259 11.77 -9.56 1.53
C ASP A 259 13.17 -9.91 0.95
N VAL A 260 13.92 -8.93 0.43
CA VAL A 260 15.25 -9.12 -0.15
C VAL A 260 16.29 -9.29 0.95
N SER A 261 16.72 -10.54 1.16
CA SER A 261 18.00 -10.80 1.81
C SER A 261 19.15 -10.44 0.87
N VAL A 262 20.17 -9.74 1.37
CA VAL A 262 21.42 -9.53 0.63
C VAL A 262 21.94 -10.91 0.18
N PRO A 263 22.19 -11.13 -1.13
CA PRO A 263 22.74 -12.39 -1.60
C PRO A 263 24.03 -12.67 -0.83
N ASN A 264 24.21 -13.91 -0.35
CA ASN A 264 25.50 -14.31 0.20
C ASN A 264 26.60 -13.98 -0.83
N PRO A 265 27.78 -13.49 -0.39
CA PRO A 265 28.89 -13.21 -1.29
C PRO A 265 29.10 -14.41 -2.21
N LEU A 266 29.19 -14.15 -3.52
CA LEU A 266 29.46 -15.19 -4.51
C LEU A 266 30.69 -15.98 -4.04
N LYS A 267 30.59 -17.31 -3.97
CA LYS A 267 31.76 -18.16 -3.69
C LYS A 267 32.84 -17.82 -4.72
N HIS A 268 34.04 -17.52 -4.22
CA HIS A 268 35.19 -17.21 -5.07
C HIS A 268 35.46 -18.42 -5.98
N VAL A 269 35.12 -18.33 -7.26
CA VAL A 269 35.47 -19.35 -8.24
C VAL A 269 36.95 -19.17 -8.56
N LEU A 270 37.80 -20.04 -8.03
CA LEU A 270 39.18 -20.15 -8.47
C LEU A 270 39.17 -20.75 -9.88
N ASN A 271 39.47 -19.95 -10.90
CA ASN A 271 39.80 -20.47 -12.23
C ASN A 271 41.07 -19.79 -12.75
N HIS A 272 42.19 -20.48 -12.62
CA HIS A 272 43.37 -20.35 -13.47
C HIS A 272 43.93 -21.78 -13.64
N GLY A 273 44.39 -22.26 -14.80
CA GLY A 273 44.94 -21.49 -15.91
C GLY A 273 44.45 -21.96 -17.28
N ALA A 274 44.42 -20.98 -18.17
CA ALA A 274 44.41 -21.18 -19.61
C ALA A 274 45.73 -21.83 -20.04
N ALA A 275 45.61 -22.71 -21.03
CA ALA A 275 46.73 -23.29 -21.75
C ALA A 275 47.41 -22.21 -22.61
N ASP A 276 48.70 -21.97 -22.39
CA ASP A 276 49.51 -21.17 -23.30
C ASP A 276 50.08 -22.04 -24.43
N LYS A 277 49.84 -21.62 -25.67
CA LYS A 277 50.63 -22.00 -26.85
C LYS A 277 51.17 -20.71 -27.47
N ASN A 278 52.52 -20.63 -27.54
CA ASN A 278 53.41 -19.97 -28.51
C ASN A 278 53.00 -18.58 -29.07
N GLU A 279 53.86 -17.56 -29.15
CA GLU A 279 55.16 -17.55 -29.84
C GLU A 279 55.86 -16.18 -29.64
N THR A 280 57.20 -16.19 -29.52
CA THR A 280 58.22 -15.20 -29.98
C THR A 280 58.20 -13.70 -29.63
N ASP A 281 59.41 -13.29 -29.22
CA ASP A 281 60.17 -12.04 -29.49
C ASP A 281 59.99 -10.78 -28.61
N GLY A 282 61.16 -10.25 -28.21
CA GLY A 282 61.35 -8.79 -28.03
C GLY A 282 61.80 -8.32 -26.65
N SER A 283 63.12 -8.27 -26.45
CA SER A 283 63.88 -7.61 -25.39
C SER A 283 63.41 -6.22 -24.90
N GLY A 284 63.52 -5.97 -23.59
CA GLY A 284 63.52 -4.62 -23.00
C GLY A 284 63.81 -4.64 -21.49
N GLN A 285 64.99 -4.13 -21.10
CA GLN A 285 65.59 -4.14 -19.76
C GLN A 285 65.01 -3.11 -18.75
N ALA A 286 65.42 -3.31 -17.48
CA ALA A 286 65.61 -2.33 -16.39
C ALA A 286 64.39 -2.10 -15.46
N ASN A 287 64.48 -1.99 -14.12
CA ASN A 287 65.56 -2.09 -13.14
C ASN A 287 64.96 -2.15 -11.70
N THR A 288 65.73 -2.73 -10.76
CA THR A 288 65.84 -2.42 -9.30
C THR A 288 64.65 -2.47 -8.33
N ALA A 289 64.61 -3.58 -7.57
CA ALA A 289 64.80 -3.74 -6.11
C ALA A 289 64.37 -2.66 -5.08
N SER A 290 63.56 -3.08 -4.09
CA SER A 290 63.68 -2.89 -2.62
C SER A 290 62.29 -3.09 -1.98
N THR A 291 62.03 -3.67 -0.81
CA THR A 291 62.73 -4.37 0.28
C THR A 291 61.62 -4.95 1.17
N ASN A 292 61.74 -6.19 1.64
CA ASN A 292 60.97 -6.76 2.76
C ASN A 292 61.25 -5.95 4.05
N THR A 293 60.43 -5.91 5.09
CA THR A 293 60.06 -7.00 6.03
C THR A 293 59.11 -6.41 7.14
N PRO A 294 58.67 -7.14 8.20
CA PRO A 294 57.32 -7.69 8.37
C PRO A 294 56.60 -7.20 9.66
N ASP A 295 55.40 -7.71 9.93
CA ASP A 295 54.82 -8.03 11.27
C ASP A 295 53.32 -8.29 11.09
N ALA A 296 52.60 -9.08 11.87
CA ALA A 296 52.87 -10.13 12.85
C ALA A 296 51.54 -10.89 12.99
N ASN A 297 51.64 -12.16 13.32
CA ASN A 297 50.55 -13.12 13.41
C ASN A 297 50.09 -13.23 14.87
N ASP A 298 48.79 -13.11 15.12
CA ASP A 298 48.07 -13.58 16.31
C ASP A 298 46.64 -13.85 15.80
N GLY A 299 45.96 -14.98 16.01
CA GLY A 299 46.17 -16.11 16.90
C GLY A 299 44.78 -16.65 17.24
N GLN A 300 44.57 -17.96 17.04
CA GLN A 300 43.49 -18.82 17.60
C GLN A 300 42.05 -18.58 17.06
N ALA A 301 41.37 -19.49 16.35
CA ALA A 301 41.25 -20.96 16.38
C ALA A 301 40.74 -21.55 17.71
N GLY A 302 39.45 -21.90 17.73
CA GLY A 302 38.78 -22.74 18.73
C GLY A 302 37.41 -23.22 18.20
N PRO A 303 37.21 -24.53 17.96
CA PRO A 303 36.07 -25.04 17.18
C PRO A 303 35.02 -25.83 18.00
N THR A 304 33.82 -25.93 17.40
CA THR A 304 32.91 -27.08 17.28
C THR A 304 32.51 -27.95 18.49
N ASP A 305 31.19 -27.90 18.74
CA ASP A 305 30.24 -29.01 18.53
C ASP A 305 30.10 -30.11 19.62
N SER A 306 28.87 -30.29 20.10
CA SER A 306 28.04 -31.50 19.90
C SER A 306 27.18 -31.90 21.12
N ARG A 307 25.87 -32.07 20.84
CA ARG A 307 24.88 -33.10 21.30
C ARG A 307 24.77 -33.38 22.83
N THR A 308 23.64 -33.74 23.46
CA THR A 308 22.52 -34.61 23.09
C THR A 308 21.51 -34.63 24.25
N THR A 309 20.23 -34.90 23.96
CA THR A 309 19.20 -35.66 24.75
C THR A 309 18.76 -35.26 26.16
N GLY A 310 17.44 -35.30 26.38
CA GLY A 310 16.88 -35.69 27.69
C GLY A 310 15.43 -35.25 27.95
N GLN A 311 14.50 -36.21 27.99
CA GLN A 311 13.06 -36.10 28.24
C GLN A 311 12.65 -35.79 29.70
N SER A 312 11.39 -35.35 29.84
CA SER A 312 10.35 -35.77 30.82
C SER A 312 10.06 -34.94 32.09
N HIS A 313 8.75 -34.66 32.21
CA HIS A 313 7.87 -34.62 33.39
C HIS A 313 8.32 -33.97 34.70
N ALA A 314 7.65 -32.87 35.06
CA ALA A 314 6.61 -32.81 36.10
C ALA A 314 5.75 -31.55 35.90
#